data_AF-X0BLH6-F1
#
_entry.id   AF-X0BLH6-F1
#
_cell.length_a   1.000
_cell.length_b   1.000
_cell.length_c   1.000
_cell.angle_alpha   90.00
_cell.angle_beta   90.00
_cell.angle_gamma   90.00
#
_symmetry.space_group_name_H-M   'P 1'
#
loop_
_entity.id
_entity.type
_entity.pdbx_description
1 polymer ?
#
loop_
_entity_poly.entity_id
_entity_poly.type
_entity_poly.pdbx_seq_one_letter_code
_entity_poly.pdbx_strand_id
1 'polypeptide(L)'
;MLPVSLPLCQRGSDRRTNMALSSTIEKDIAIACICSALILSRCGYRVYHWYKGHAGSHRIWHADDIYMAVALLPLISRTVCITLSFLLNPSSSREPATKDEAAAQHVSVEKLEHDRIVGLQLLVGTRLSYTLILWILKAALLSFYSRFVRVTNWGKTTVKVLWCLLFVSCLVVIVSILAECRPISLMWRLTSKETRMSPFSCRFTIVTLICINETDV
;
A
#
# COMPACT_ATOMS: atom_id res chain seq x y z
N MET A 1 -2.92 -52.74 -1.86
CA MET A 1 -2.08 -52.02 -2.83
C MET A 1 -2.77 -50.71 -3.15
N LEU A 2 -2.30 -49.49 -2.93
CA LEU A 2 -1.23 -48.81 -2.20
C LEU A 2 -1.82 -47.37 -2.06
N PRO A 3 -1.62 -46.66 -0.94
CA PRO A 3 -2.34 -45.43 -0.64
C PRO A 3 -1.81 -44.25 -1.48
N VAL A 4 -2.73 -43.33 -1.78
CA VAL A 4 -2.48 -42.05 -2.46
C VAL A 4 -1.44 -41.24 -1.66
N SER A 5 -0.21 -41.22 -2.17
CA SER A 5 0.89 -40.40 -1.67
C SER A 5 0.73 -38.93 -2.09
N LEU A 6 -0.26 -38.23 -1.54
CA LEU A 6 -0.34 -36.76 -1.59
C LEU A 6 -0.74 -36.18 -0.22
N PRO A 7 0.24 -35.99 0.69
CA PRO A 7 0.12 -34.83 1.59
C PRO A 7 1.44 -34.11 1.92
N LEU A 8 2.61 -34.68 1.65
CA LEU A 8 3.89 -34.12 2.15
C LEU A 8 4.45 -32.97 1.30
N CYS A 9 4.24 -32.99 -0.02
CA CYS A 9 4.76 -31.95 -0.91
C CYS A 9 3.95 -30.63 -0.77
N GLN A 10 2.61 -30.74 -0.66
CA GLN A 10 1.74 -29.59 -0.37
C GLN A 10 1.98 -29.01 1.02
N ARG A 11 2.13 -29.87 2.05
CA ARG A 11 2.40 -29.42 3.43
C ARG A 11 3.77 -28.75 3.59
N GLY A 12 4.77 -29.15 2.80
CA GLY A 12 6.08 -28.50 2.75
C GLY A 12 6.07 -27.14 2.04
N SER A 13 5.31 -27.02 0.95
CA SER A 13 5.11 -25.76 0.24
C SER A 13 4.31 -24.78 1.11
N ASP A 14 3.21 -25.22 1.69
CA ASP A 14 2.32 -24.43 2.53
C ASP A 14 3.03 -23.92 3.81
N ARG A 15 3.83 -24.77 4.46
CA ARG A 15 4.61 -24.32 5.63
C ARG A 15 5.67 -23.27 5.28
N ARG A 16 6.30 -23.39 4.11
CA ARG A 16 7.34 -22.45 3.65
C ARG A 16 6.73 -21.11 3.22
N THR A 17 5.58 -21.12 2.55
CA THR A 17 4.83 -19.91 2.19
C THR A 17 4.28 -19.19 3.42
N ASN A 18 3.74 -19.92 4.40
CA ASN A 18 3.26 -19.34 5.65
C ASN A 18 4.38 -18.69 6.47
N MET A 19 5.58 -19.30 6.53
CA MET A 19 6.74 -18.69 7.18
C MET A 19 7.23 -17.42 6.47
N ALA A 20 7.35 -17.44 5.14
CA ALA A 20 7.76 -16.26 4.38
C ALA A 20 6.74 -15.12 4.51
N LEU A 21 5.45 -15.48 4.57
CA LEU A 21 4.35 -14.54 4.73
C LEU A 21 4.37 -13.85 6.09
N SER A 22 4.47 -14.62 7.20
CA SER A 22 4.58 -14.06 8.56
C SER A 22 5.72 -13.05 8.65
N SER A 23 6.88 -13.39 8.08
CA SER A 23 8.05 -12.50 8.09
C SER A 23 7.83 -11.18 7.33
N THR A 24 6.98 -11.20 6.29
CA THR A 24 6.66 -10.00 5.50
C THR A 24 5.71 -9.09 6.26
N ILE A 25 4.70 -9.67 6.91
CA ILE A 25 3.74 -8.95 7.75
C ILE A 25 4.43 -8.32 8.96
N GLU A 26 5.27 -9.10 9.65
CA GLU A 26 6.05 -8.62 10.80
C GLU A 26 6.92 -7.41 10.44
N LYS A 27 7.57 -7.44 9.26
CA LYS A 27 8.37 -6.31 8.76
C LYS A 27 7.51 -5.09 8.46
N ASP A 28 6.37 -5.26 7.77
CA ASP A 28 5.48 -4.12 7.44
C ASP A 28 4.92 -3.45 8.70
N ILE A 29 4.50 -4.25 9.69
CA ILE A 29 4.05 -3.75 11.00
C ILE A 29 5.18 -3.03 11.74
N ALA A 30 6.38 -3.62 11.79
CA ALA A 30 7.53 -3.00 12.46
C ALA A 30 7.87 -1.63 11.83
N ILE A 31 7.89 -1.54 10.50
CA ILE A 31 8.12 -0.30 9.77
C ILE A 31 7.01 0.71 10.07
N ALA A 32 5.74 0.31 10.03
CA ALA A 32 4.62 1.19 10.33
C ALA A 32 4.67 1.75 11.75
N CYS A 33 5.04 0.93 12.74
CA CYS A 33 5.25 1.35 14.12
C CYS A 33 6.39 2.35 14.25
N ILE A 34 7.54 2.08 13.63
CA ILE A 34 8.69 3.00 13.64
C ILE A 34 8.32 4.33 12.99
N CYS A 35 7.74 4.31 11.80
CA CYS A 35 7.31 5.52 11.08
C CYS A 35 6.29 6.32 11.90
N SER A 36 5.28 5.66 12.49
CA SER A 36 4.29 6.31 13.33
C SER A 36 4.92 6.94 14.57
N ALA A 37 5.84 6.24 15.25
CA ALA A 37 6.55 6.76 16.40
C ALA A 37 7.40 7.99 16.05
N LEU A 38 8.09 7.99 14.91
CA LEU A 38 8.88 9.13 14.44
C LEU A 38 8.00 10.34 14.13
N ILE A 39 6.86 10.14 13.45
CA ILE A 39 5.90 11.20 13.14
C ILE A 39 5.32 11.77 14.43
N LEU A 40 4.83 10.91 15.34
CA LEU A 40 4.25 11.32 16.62
C LEU A 40 5.27 11.99 17.54
N SER A 41 6.50 11.50 17.59
CA SER A 41 7.60 12.12 18.34
C SER A 41 7.87 13.53 17.84
N ARG A 42 7.91 13.74 16.52
CA ARG A 42 8.14 15.05 15.90
C ARG A 42 6.97 16.01 16.14
N CYS A 43 5.73 15.56 15.96
CA CYS A 43 4.53 16.34 16.25
C CYS A 43 4.44 16.67 17.75
N GLY A 44 4.64 15.68 18.60
CA GLY A 44 4.59 15.79 20.06
C GLY A 44 5.67 16.69 20.64
N TYR A 45 6.92 16.61 20.15
CA TYR A 45 8.00 17.51 20.54
C TYR A 45 7.65 18.98 20.25
N ARG A 46 7.07 19.27 19.07
CA ARG A 46 6.65 20.63 18.73
C ARG A 46 5.46 21.10 19.56
N VAL A 47 4.46 20.25 19.80
CA VAL A 47 3.31 20.57 20.66
C VAL A 47 3.75 20.81 22.11
N TYR A 48 4.66 19.98 22.63
CA TYR A 48 5.24 20.13 23.96
C TYR A 48 6.01 21.44 24.11
N HIS A 49 6.85 21.78 23.12
CA HIS A 49 7.60 23.03 23.11
C HIS A 49 6.67 24.26 22.96
N TRP A 50 5.52 24.11 22.28
CA TRP A 50 4.49 25.15 22.25
C TRP A 50 3.83 25.34 23.62
N TYR A 51 3.47 24.23 24.29
CA TYR A 51 2.82 24.23 25.60
C TYR A 51 3.74 24.76 26.73
N LYS A 52 5.04 24.45 26.69
CA LYS A 52 5.99 24.75 27.80
C LYS A 52 6.64 26.14 27.77
N GLY A 53 6.14 27.08 26.97
CA GLY A 53 6.34 28.50 27.29
C GLY A 53 7.27 29.31 26.40
N HIS A 54 6.83 29.59 25.18
CA HIS A 54 7.10 30.90 24.55
C HIS A 54 5.86 31.37 23.81
N ALA A 55 4.95 32.03 24.54
CA ALA A 55 3.76 32.71 24.02
C ALA A 55 4.06 33.94 23.12
N GLY A 56 5.24 34.01 22.50
CA GLY A 56 5.73 35.19 21.78
C GLY A 56 6.46 34.91 20.46
N SER A 57 6.55 33.67 19.97
CA SER A 57 7.22 33.40 18.69
C SER A 57 6.25 32.81 17.67
N HIS A 58 6.16 33.48 16.52
CA HIS A 58 5.47 33.16 15.26
C HIS A 58 5.76 31.76 14.65
N ARG A 59 6.09 30.73 15.44
CA ARG A 59 6.25 29.33 14.97
C ARG A 59 4.89 28.67 14.82
N ILE A 60 4.17 29.18 13.84
CA ILE A 60 2.90 28.69 13.31
C ILE A 60 3.06 27.25 12.86
N TRP A 61 2.05 26.43 13.16
CA TRP A 61 1.85 25.10 12.56
C TRP A 61 2.20 25.13 11.08
N HIS A 62 3.27 24.45 10.73
CA HIS A 62 3.87 24.57 9.43
C HIS A 62 3.20 23.55 8.51
N ALA A 63 2.91 23.92 7.25
CA ALA A 63 2.13 23.06 6.35
C ALA A 63 2.75 21.65 6.19
N ASP A 64 4.08 21.54 6.32
CA ASP A 64 4.79 20.26 6.39
C ASP A 64 4.33 19.34 7.53
N ASP A 65 4.03 19.86 8.73
CA ASP A 65 3.55 19.03 9.84
C ASP A 65 2.13 18.49 9.56
N ILE A 66 1.30 19.23 8.82
CA ILE A 66 -0.03 18.76 8.37
C ILE A 66 0.13 17.62 7.36
N TYR A 67 1.02 17.76 6.38
CA TYR A 67 1.27 16.68 5.40
C TYR A 67 1.81 15.43 6.08
N MET A 68 2.69 15.56 7.07
CA MET A 68 3.21 14.42 7.85
C MET A 68 2.12 13.73 8.67
N ALA A 69 1.20 14.48 9.28
CA ALA A 69 0.06 13.91 9.99
C ALA A 69 -0.91 13.20 9.03
N VAL A 70 -1.17 13.79 7.86
CA VAL A 70 -2.01 13.18 6.82
C VAL A 70 -1.38 11.90 6.29
N ALA A 71 -0.05 11.77 6.26
CA ALA A 71 0.66 10.55 5.87
C ALA A 71 0.38 9.35 6.80
N LEU A 72 -0.06 9.58 8.05
CA LEU A 72 -0.45 8.50 8.96
C LEU A 72 -1.69 7.74 8.46
N LEU A 73 -2.61 8.42 7.77
CA LEU A 73 -3.84 7.80 7.27
C LEU A 73 -3.56 6.68 6.25
N PRO A 74 -2.81 6.92 5.15
CA PRO A 74 -2.48 5.86 4.22
C PRO A 74 -1.50 4.84 4.80
N LEU A 75 -0.67 5.21 5.80
CA LEU A 75 0.18 4.26 6.53
C LEU A 75 -0.67 3.23 7.29
N ILE A 76 -1.62 3.71 8.10
CA ILE A 76 -2.55 2.84 8.85
C ILE A 76 -3.40 2.03 7.88
N SER A 77 -3.93 2.67 6.83
CA SER A 77 -4.70 1.99 5.79
C SER A 77 -3.90 0.85 5.17
N ARG A 78 -2.62 1.05 4.83
CA ARG A 78 -1.76 0.01 4.26
C ARG A 78 -1.63 -1.18 5.23
N THR A 79 -1.30 -0.93 6.49
CA THR A 79 -1.12 -1.99 7.50
C THR A 79 -2.42 -2.77 7.74
N VAL A 80 -3.57 -2.09 7.76
CA VAL A 80 -4.88 -2.75 7.87
C VAL A 80 -5.19 -3.57 6.63
N CYS A 81 -5.01 -3.01 5.43
CA CYS A 81 -5.30 -3.70 4.18
C CYS A 81 -4.43 -4.95 3.98
N ILE A 82 -3.13 -4.87 4.26
CA ILE A 82 -2.23 -6.02 4.09
C ILE A 82 -2.55 -7.11 5.11
N THR A 83 -2.80 -6.74 6.38
CA THR A 83 -3.13 -7.71 7.44
C THR A 83 -4.46 -8.40 7.16
N LEU A 84 -5.50 -7.64 6.80
CA LEU A 84 -6.81 -8.20 6.48
C LEU A 84 -6.77 -9.05 5.21
N SER A 85 -6.02 -8.64 4.19
CA SER A 85 -5.87 -9.43 2.96
C SER A 85 -5.33 -10.82 3.24
N PHE A 86 -4.34 -10.93 4.13
CA PHE A 86 -3.74 -12.21 4.48
C PHE A 86 -4.56 -13.01 5.49
N LEU A 87 -5.30 -12.34 6.37
CA LEU A 87 -6.23 -13.01 7.27
C LEU A 87 -7.38 -13.69 6.50
N LEU A 88 -7.87 -13.03 5.45
CA LEU A 88 -8.95 -13.55 4.61
C LEU A 88 -8.46 -14.54 3.54
N ASN A 89 -7.21 -14.41 3.07
CA ASN A 89 -6.64 -15.28 2.04
C ASN A 89 -5.16 -15.62 2.33
N PRO A 90 -4.88 -16.54 3.28
CA PRO A 90 -3.52 -16.87 3.71
C PRO A 90 -2.68 -17.48 2.58
N SER A 91 -3.29 -18.24 1.69
CA SER A 91 -2.60 -18.84 0.54
C SER A 91 -2.39 -17.86 -0.62
N SER A 92 -2.93 -16.63 -0.54
CA SER A 92 -2.96 -15.66 -1.65
C SER A 92 -3.44 -16.28 -2.97
N SER A 93 -4.26 -17.33 -2.88
CA SER A 93 -4.68 -18.08 -4.04
C SER A 93 -5.70 -17.28 -4.83
N ARG A 94 -5.55 -17.29 -6.16
CA ARG A 94 -6.52 -16.75 -7.11
C ARG A 94 -7.45 -17.84 -7.67
N GLU A 95 -7.26 -19.08 -7.24
CA GLU A 95 -8.08 -20.21 -7.69
C GLU A 95 -9.41 -20.26 -6.92
N PRO A 96 -10.50 -20.70 -7.57
CA PRO A 96 -11.79 -20.85 -6.92
C PRO A 96 -11.71 -21.82 -5.73
N ALA A 97 -12.54 -21.57 -4.71
CA ALA A 97 -12.59 -22.39 -3.50
C ALA A 97 -12.99 -23.83 -3.85
N THR A 98 -12.12 -24.80 -3.53
CA THR A 98 -12.46 -26.22 -3.70
C THR A 98 -13.26 -26.70 -2.50
N LYS A 99 -14.23 -27.61 -2.71
CA LYS A 99 -15.06 -28.17 -1.63
C LYS A 99 -14.22 -28.79 -0.51
N ASP A 100 -13.08 -29.37 -0.86
CA ASP A 100 -12.14 -29.98 0.09
C ASP A 100 -11.42 -28.94 0.96
N GLU A 101 -11.12 -27.76 0.42
CA GLU A 101 -10.50 -26.66 1.19
C GLU A 101 -11.51 -26.00 2.14
N ALA A 102 -12.75 -25.82 1.67
CA ALA A 102 -13.84 -25.31 2.48
C ALA A 102 -14.17 -26.25 3.66
N ALA A 103 -14.17 -27.57 3.41
CA ALA A 103 -14.32 -28.59 4.44
C ALA A 103 -13.14 -28.59 5.44
N ALA A 104 -11.91 -28.39 4.98
CA ALA A 104 -10.73 -28.29 5.85
C ALA A 104 -10.74 -27.06 6.77
N GLN A 105 -11.41 -25.97 6.36
CA GLN A 105 -11.53 -24.73 7.12
C GLN A 105 -12.88 -24.57 7.84
N HIS A 106 -13.76 -25.58 7.79
CA HIS A 106 -15.11 -25.56 8.37
C HIS A 106 -15.98 -24.36 7.93
N VAL A 107 -15.73 -23.83 6.73
CA VAL A 107 -16.48 -22.70 6.16
C VAL A 107 -17.24 -23.15 4.91
N SER A 108 -18.34 -22.47 4.58
CA SER A 108 -19.03 -22.74 3.32
C SER A 108 -18.15 -22.29 2.14
N VAL A 109 -18.28 -22.98 1.00
CA VAL A 109 -17.54 -22.66 -0.23
C VAL A 109 -17.80 -21.22 -0.66
N GLU A 110 -19.04 -20.78 -0.54
CA GLU A 110 -19.47 -19.41 -0.88
C GLU A 110 -18.80 -18.35 0.01
N LYS A 111 -18.67 -18.64 1.31
CA LYS A 111 -18.03 -17.72 2.26
C LYS A 111 -16.54 -17.59 1.99
N LEU A 112 -15.87 -18.72 1.69
CA LEU A 112 -14.44 -18.75 1.37
C LEU A 112 -14.13 -18.03 0.04
N GLU A 113 -14.99 -18.18 -0.96
CA GLU A 113 -14.91 -17.45 -2.23
C GLU A 113 -15.05 -15.94 -2.01
N HIS A 114 -16.04 -15.51 -1.22
CA HIS A 114 -16.22 -14.10 -0.89
C HIS A 114 -14.99 -13.49 -0.19
N ASP A 115 -14.45 -14.18 0.81
CA ASP A 115 -13.29 -13.70 1.59
C ASP A 115 -12.03 -13.61 0.71
N ARG A 116 -11.83 -14.51 -0.28
CA ARG A 116 -10.75 -14.42 -1.28
C ARG A 116 -10.90 -13.21 -2.20
N ILE A 117 -12.11 -12.90 -2.65
CA ILE A 117 -12.41 -11.73 -3.48
C ILE A 117 -12.09 -10.45 -2.71
N VAL A 118 -12.52 -10.35 -1.45
CA VAL A 118 -12.21 -9.21 -0.58
C VAL A 118 -10.70 -9.08 -0.33
N GLY A 119 -10.01 -10.20 -0.09
CA GLY A 119 -8.54 -10.19 0.05
C GLY A 119 -7.84 -9.62 -1.19
N LEU A 120 -8.28 -10.00 -2.39
CA LEU A 120 -7.75 -9.47 -3.65
C LEU A 120 -8.01 -7.96 -3.80
N GLN A 121 -9.17 -7.47 -3.37
CA GLN A 121 -9.48 -6.04 -3.36
C GLN A 121 -8.58 -5.26 -2.38
N LEU A 122 -8.30 -5.82 -1.21
CA LEU A 122 -7.43 -5.21 -0.20
C LEU A 122 -5.96 -5.12 -0.66
N LEU A 123 -5.49 -6.06 -1.49
CA LEU A 123 -4.16 -5.97 -2.14
C LEU A 123 -4.04 -4.76 -3.07
N VAL A 124 -5.12 -4.40 -3.77
CA VAL A 124 -5.18 -3.20 -4.61
C VAL A 124 -5.18 -1.96 -3.73
N GLY A 125 -5.98 -1.98 -2.64
CA GLY A 125 -5.95 -0.92 -1.62
C GLY A 125 -4.54 -0.70 -1.06
N THR A 126 -3.80 -1.77 -0.80
CA THR A 126 -2.41 -1.71 -0.31
C THR A 126 -1.47 -0.95 -1.27
N ARG A 127 -1.65 -1.13 -2.58
CA ARG A 127 -0.88 -0.42 -3.62
C ARG A 127 -1.24 1.06 -3.68
N LEU A 128 -2.54 1.37 -3.64
CA LEU A 128 -3.02 2.76 -3.60
C LEU A 128 -2.50 3.49 -2.37
N SER A 129 -2.58 2.87 -1.19
CA SER A 129 -2.09 3.45 0.06
C SER A 129 -0.58 3.69 0.00
N TYR A 130 0.20 2.79 -0.60
CA TYR A 130 1.64 2.99 -0.80
C TYR A 130 1.95 4.20 -1.70
N THR A 131 1.26 4.32 -2.83
CA THR A 131 1.38 5.50 -3.72
C THR A 131 1.04 6.78 -2.96
N LEU A 132 -0.03 6.79 -2.17
CA LEU A 132 -0.38 7.98 -1.39
C LEU A 132 0.71 8.35 -0.37
N ILE A 133 1.32 7.38 0.32
CA ILE A 133 2.43 7.64 1.25
C ILE A 133 3.60 8.33 0.53
N LEU A 134 4.03 7.80 -0.62
CA LEU A 134 5.14 8.35 -1.39
C LEU A 134 4.87 9.78 -1.88
N TRP A 135 3.64 10.06 -2.35
CA TRP A 135 3.30 11.38 -2.87
C TRP A 135 3.11 12.41 -1.77
N ILE A 136 2.60 12.02 -0.60
CA ILE A 136 2.56 12.88 0.59
C ILE A 136 3.99 13.17 1.09
N LEU A 137 4.89 12.19 1.06
CA LEU A 137 6.29 12.40 1.43
C LEU A 137 6.97 13.40 0.47
N LYS A 138 6.78 13.25 -0.85
CA LYS A 138 7.26 14.21 -1.84
C LYS A 138 6.64 15.59 -1.64
N ALA A 139 5.35 15.69 -1.26
CA ALA A 139 4.68 16.95 -0.93
C ALA A 139 5.27 17.62 0.33
N ALA A 140 5.56 16.84 1.38
CA ALA A 140 6.20 17.33 2.59
C ALA A 140 7.62 17.83 2.32
N LEU A 141 8.40 17.10 1.52
CA LEU A 141 9.73 17.53 1.07
C LEU A 141 9.64 18.81 0.22
N LEU A 142 8.72 18.88 -0.74
CA LEU A 142 8.54 20.07 -1.56
C LEU A 142 8.14 21.29 -0.72
N SER A 143 7.27 21.11 0.27
CA SER A 143 6.92 22.16 1.24
C SER A 143 8.15 22.65 2.00
N PHE A 144 9.01 21.74 2.47
CA PHE A 144 10.27 22.08 3.13
C PHE A 144 11.23 22.84 2.19
N TYR A 145 11.43 22.36 0.96
CA TYR A 145 12.30 23.00 -0.02
C TYR A 145 11.78 24.37 -0.48
N SER A 146 10.45 24.53 -0.59
CA SER A 146 9.84 25.80 -0.97
C SER A 146 10.27 26.95 -0.06
N ARG A 147 10.60 26.66 1.21
CA ARG A 147 11.09 27.64 2.16
C ARG A 147 12.45 28.23 1.78
N PHE A 148 13.36 27.42 1.24
CA PHE A 148 14.68 27.87 0.81
C PHE A 148 14.61 28.62 -0.52
N VAL A 149 13.82 28.11 -1.46
CA VAL A 149 13.72 28.67 -2.81
C VAL A 149 12.92 29.99 -2.80
N ARG A 150 12.11 30.28 -1.78
CA ARG A 150 11.38 31.56 -1.66
C ARG A 150 12.29 32.80 -1.56
N VAL A 151 13.57 32.65 -1.25
CA VAL A 151 14.56 33.75 -1.26
C VAL A 151 14.92 34.20 -2.68
N THR A 152 14.78 33.35 -3.69
CA THR A 152 15.07 33.71 -5.09
C THR A 152 13.81 34.18 -5.82
N ASN A 153 13.97 35.19 -6.68
CA ASN A 153 12.84 35.83 -7.40
C ASN A 153 12.07 34.86 -8.31
N TRP A 154 12.75 33.83 -8.84
CA TRP A 154 12.15 32.79 -9.69
C TRP A 154 11.45 31.69 -8.89
N GLY A 155 11.72 31.60 -7.58
CA GLY A 155 11.31 30.48 -6.75
C GLY A 155 9.81 30.31 -6.59
N LYS A 156 9.05 31.41 -6.54
CA LYS A 156 7.59 31.37 -6.39
C LYS A 156 6.91 30.67 -7.57
N THR A 157 7.41 30.91 -8.79
CA THR A 157 6.88 30.28 -10.00
C THR A 157 7.29 28.82 -10.06
N THR A 158 8.56 28.52 -9.80
CA THR A 158 9.09 27.14 -9.80
C THR A 158 8.35 26.25 -8.80
N VAL A 159 8.10 26.73 -7.58
CA VAL A 159 7.35 25.99 -6.55
C VAL A 159 5.92 25.69 -7.01
N LYS A 160 5.21 26.64 -7.63
CA LYS A 160 3.86 26.39 -8.16
C LYS A 160 3.84 25.33 -9.26
N VAL A 161 4.82 25.38 -10.17
CA VAL A 161 4.96 24.39 -11.24
C VAL A 161 5.25 23.00 -10.65
N LEU A 162 6.19 22.90 -9.71
CA LEU A 162 6.50 21.65 -9.00
C LEU A 162 5.27 21.06 -8.29
N TRP A 163 4.48 21.90 -7.61
CA TRP A 163 3.24 21.45 -6.97
C TRP A 163 2.21 20.93 -7.97
N CYS A 164 2.06 21.60 -9.11
CA CYS A 164 1.19 21.15 -10.19
C CYS A 164 1.64 19.80 -10.75
N LEU A 165 2.93 19.66 -11.08
CA LEU A 165 3.52 18.40 -11.57
C LEU A 165 3.38 17.26 -10.56
N LEU A 166 3.53 17.55 -9.27
CA LEU A 166 3.35 16.56 -8.21
C LEU A 166 1.91 16.07 -8.15
N PHE A 167 0.93 16.96 -8.23
CA PHE A 167 -0.48 16.57 -8.22
C PHE A 167 -0.87 15.79 -9.48
N VAL A 168 -0.43 16.24 -10.65
CA VAL A 168 -0.70 15.56 -11.93
C VAL A 168 -0.09 14.17 -11.95
N SER A 169 1.18 14.01 -11.54
CA SER A 169 1.81 12.69 -11.45
C SER A 169 1.10 11.76 -10.48
N CYS A 170 0.59 12.28 -9.34
CA CYS A 170 -0.22 11.50 -8.40
C CYS A 170 -1.45 10.90 -9.08
N LEU A 171 -2.18 11.75 -9.80
CA LEU A 171 -3.40 11.35 -10.47
C LEU A 171 -3.12 10.34 -11.59
N VAL A 172 -2.06 10.54 -12.38
CA VAL A 172 -1.64 9.61 -13.42
C VAL A 172 -1.32 8.24 -12.85
N VAL A 173 -0.57 8.16 -11.75
CA VAL A 173 -0.23 6.88 -11.12
C VAL A 173 -1.46 6.20 -10.53
N ILE A 174 -2.36 6.94 -9.86
CA ILE A 174 -3.61 6.37 -9.33
C ILE A 174 -4.47 5.80 -10.46
N VAL A 175 -4.66 6.56 -11.54
CA VAL A 175 -5.42 6.10 -12.72
C VAL A 175 -4.74 4.88 -13.34
N SER A 176 -3.41 4.85 -13.39
CA SER A 176 -2.67 3.70 -13.92
C SER A 176 -2.91 2.45 -13.10
N ILE A 177 -2.86 2.55 -11.76
CA ILE A 177 -3.16 1.44 -10.84
C ILE A 177 -4.59 0.93 -11.04
N LEU A 178 -5.57 1.84 -11.18
CA LEU A 178 -6.95 1.47 -11.44
C LEU A 178 -7.18 0.90 -12.84
N ALA A 179 -6.31 1.24 -13.80
CA ALA A 179 -6.38 0.81 -15.19
C ALA A 179 -5.58 -0.47 -15.49
N GLU A 180 -4.79 -1.01 -14.54
CA GLU A 180 -3.97 -2.22 -14.74
C GLU A 180 -4.79 -3.41 -15.28
N CYS A 181 -6.08 -3.51 -14.91
CA CYS A 181 -7.00 -4.53 -15.42
C CYS A 181 -8.30 -3.88 -15.93
N ARG A 182 -8.49 -3.81 -17.25
CA ARG A 182 -9.76 -3.42 -17.88
C ARG A 182 -10.52 -4.68 -18.34
N PRO A 183 -11.78 -4.89 -17.91
CA PRO A 183 -12.54 -4.17 -16.87
C PRO A 183 -12.04 -4.50 -15.46
N ILE A 184 -12.23 -3.54 -14.52
CA ILE A 184 -11.78 -3.66 -13.13
C ILE A 184 -12.38 -4.91 -12.45
N SER A 185 -13.54 -5.36 -12.93
CA SER A 185 -14.20 -6.61 -12.53
C SER A 185 -13.38 -7.88 -12.76
N LEU A 186 -12.36 -7.86 -13.63
CA LEU A 186 -11.45 -9.00 -13.80
C LEU A 186 -10.39 -9.08 -12.70
N MET A 187 -10.08 -7.97 -12.00
CA MET A 187 -8.99 -7.92 -11.02
C MET A 187 -9.27 -8.76 -9.77
N TRP A 188 -10.54 -8.92 -9.43
CA TRP A 188 -11.01 -9.69 -8.28
C TRP A 188 -11.77 -10.96 -8.68
N ARG A 189 -11.74 -11.36 -9.95
CA ARG A 189 -12.29 -12.65 -10.39
C ARG A 189 -11.33 -13.78 -10.06
N LEU A 190 -11.86 -14.84 -9.46
CA LEU A 190 -11.14 -16.09 -9.27
C LEU A 190 -10.86 -16.70 -10.64
N THR A 191 -9.58 -16.93 -10.95
CA THR A 191 -9.15 -17.52 -12.21
C THR A 191 -9.45 -19.01 -12.17
N SER A 192 -10.42 -19.46 -12.97
CA SER A 192 -10.54 -20.88 -13.30
C SER A 192 -9.40 -21.28 -14.24
N LYS A 193 -8.96 -22.54 -14.18
CA LYS A 193 -7.85 -23.08 -15.00
C LYS A 193 -7.99 -22.78 -16.51
N GLU A 194 -9.22 -22.62 -17.00
CA GLU A 194 -9.58 -22.27 -18.39
C GLU A 194 -9.06 -20.89 -18.82
N THR A 195 -8.96 -19.93 -17.89
CA THR A 195 -8.63 -18.53 -18.22
C THR A 195 -7.13 -18.26 -18.33
N ARG A 196 -6.27 -19.27 -18.09
CA ARG A 196 -4.80 -19.15 -18.17
C ARG A 196 -4.27 -18.80 -19.57
N MET A 197 -5.11 -18.89 -20.61
CA MET A 197 -4.69 -18.67 -22.01
C MET A 197 -4.82 -17.23 -22.49
N SER A 198 -5.33 -16.30 -21.68
CA SER A 198 -5.57 -14.93 -22.16
C SER A 198 -4.41 -13.98 -21.77
N PRO A 199 -3.69 -13.37 -22.74
CA PRO A 199 -2.55 -12.48 -22.48
C PRO A 199 -3.03 -11.06 -22.12
N PHE A 200 -4.09 -10.97 -21.31
CA PHE A 200 -4.73 -9.68 -21.03
C PHE A 200 -3.97 -8.94 -19.93
N SER A 201 -3.22 -7.94 -20.38
CA SER A 201 -3.14 -6.61 -19.75
C SER A 201 -2.23 -6.39 -18.53
N CYS A 202 -1.37 -7.32 -18.11
CA CYS A 202 -0.33 -7.03 -17.10
C CYS A 202 0.90 -6.26 -17.64
N ARG A 203 0.79 -5.52 -18.76
CA ARG A 203 1.90 -4.69 -19.29
C ARG A 203 2.04 -3.35 -18.56
N PHE A 204 0.96 -2.82 -17.97
CA PHE A 204 0.99 -1.54 -17.27
C PHE A 204 1.70 -1.59 -15.91
N THR A 205 1.70 -2.73 -15.21
CA THR A 205 2.38 -2.88 -13.91
C THR A 205 3.89 -2.63 -14.01
N ILE A 206 4.53 -3.01 -15.13
CA ILE A 206 5.95 -2.72 -15.37
C ILE A 206 6.16 -1.21 -15.55
N VAL A 207 5.31 -0.54 -16.31
CA VAL A 207 5.39 0.91 -16.54
C VAL A 207 5.17 1.67 -15.22
N THR A 208 4.18 1.29 -14.41
CA THR A 208 3.93 1.91 -13.10
C THR A 208 5.11 1.71 -12.14
N LEU A 209 5.68 0.50 -12.08
CA LEU A 209 6.86 0.23 -11.25
C LEU A 209 8.09 1.00 -11.72
N ILE A 210 8.30 1.12 -13.05
CA ILE A 210 9.34 1.98 -13.61
C ILE A 210 9.08 3.43 -13.22
N CYS A 211 7.86 3.96 -13.39
CA CYS A 211 7.54 5.34 -13.01
C CYS A 211 7.73 5.61 -11.51
N ILE A 212 7.48 4.62 -10.64
CA ILE A 212 7.75 4.75 -9.20
C ILE A 212 9.26 4.73 -8.94
N ASN A 213 9.97 3.74 -9.49
CA ASN A 213 11.40 3.54 -9.27
C ASN A 213 12.29 4.64 -9.89
N GLU A 214 11.94 5.14 -11.07
CA GLU A 214 12.65 6.23 -11.76
C GLU A 214 12.52 7.56 -10.99
N THR A 215 11.50 7.72 -10.14
CA THR A 215 11.33 8.92 -9.30
C THR A 215 12.04 8.85 -7.95
N ASP A 216 12.68 7.73 -7.63
CA ASP A 216 13.44 7.49 -6.39
C ASP A 216 14.97 7.47 -6.60
N VAL A 217 15.45 7.64 -7.84
CA VAL A 217 16.88 7.87 -8.20
C VAL A 217 17.16 9.36 -8.29
#